data_AF-A0A349FY50-F1
#
_entry.id   AF-A0A349FY50-F1
#
_cell.length_a   1.000
_cell.length_b   1.000
_cell.length_c   1.000
_cell.angle_alpha   90.00
_cell.angle_beta   90.00
_cell.angle_gamma   90.00
#
_symmetry.space_group_name_H-M   'P 1'
#
loop_
_entity.id
_entity.type
_entity.pdbx_description
1 polymer ?
#
loop_
_entity_poly.entity_id
_entity_poly.type
_entity_poly.pdbx_seq_one_letter_code
_entity_poly.pdbx_strand_id
1 'polypeptide(L)'
;MNNLIMTIILAVGWPVLVIGSIYLFIKGRHVYALVKGSLVGKVVRILVYTMMVEMYSLGIVSTGFMYCSPKGVAVVIPVFIIWFVMFVVTIKVLMNAEREARALTGGK
;
A
#
# COMPACT_ATOMS: atom_id res chain seq x y z
N MET A 1 7.21 -29.40 3.44
CA MET A 1 7.33 -28.20 4.31
C MET A 1 7.09 -26.87 3.57
N ASN A 2 7.48 -26.72 2.29
CA ASN A 2 7.22 -25.49 1.49
C ASN A 2 5.73 -25.11 1.33
N ASN A 3 4.84 -26.09 1.15
CA ASN A 3 3.44 -25.79 0.82
C ASN A 3 2.66 -25.15 1.98
N LEU A 4 2.91 -25.58 3.23
CA LEU A 4 2.24 -25.01 4.41
C LEU A 4 2.62 -23.54 4.62
N ILE A 5 3.92 -23.21 4.49
CA ILE A 5 4.44 -21.85 4.65
C ILE A 5 3.87 -20.94 3.56
N MET A 6 3.85 -21.40 2.31
CA MET A 6 3.25 -20.67 1.20
C MET A 6 1.75 -20.40 1.42
N THR A 7 0.99 -21.40 1.89
CA THR A 7 -0.43 -21.24 2.22
C THR A 7 -0.64 -20.19 3.31
N ILE A 8 0.17 -20.20 4.38
CA ILE A 8 0.07 -19.20 5.46
C ILE A 8 0.38 -17.79 4.92
N ILE A 9 1.45 -17.65 4.13
CA ILE A 9 1.86 -16.36 3.55
C ILE A 9 0.75 -15.82 2.64
N LEU A 10 0.16 -16.65 1.79
CA LEU A 10 -0.94 -16.24 0.92
C LEU A 10 -2.20 -15.91 1.72
N ALA A 11 -2.53 -16.73 2.72
CA ALA A 11 -3.70 -16.54 3.56
C ALA A 11 -3.64 -15.25 4.40
N VAL A 12 -2.45 -14.80 4.81
CA VAL A 12 -2.26 -13.55 5.56
C VAL A 12 -1.99 -12.37 4.63
N GLY A 13 -1.18 -12.56 3.60
CA GLY A 13 -0.72 -11.50 2.69
C GLY A 13 -1.87 -10.87 1.91
N TRP A 14 -2.79 -11.67 1.36
CA TRP A 14 -3.94 -11.15 0.61
C TRP A 14 -4.87 -10.29 1.46
N PRO A 15 -5.34 -10.73 2.65
CA PRO A 15 -6.10 -9.86 3.55
C PRO A 15 -5.38 -8.57 3.93
N VAL A 16 -4.08 -8.62 4.22
CA VAL A 16 -3.28 -7.41 4.52
C VAL A 16 -3.27 -6.45 3.34
N LEU A 17 -3.11 -6.94 2.11
CA LEU A 17 -3.18 -6.13 0.90
C LEU A 17 -4.58 -5.52 0.70
N VAL A 18 -5.64 -6.30 0.89
CA VAL A 18 -7.03 -5.81 0.75
C VAL A 18 -7.32 -4.72 1.79
N ILE A 19 -7.04 -4.98 3.07
CA ILE A 19 -7.26 -4.01 4.16
C ILE A 19 -6.41 -2.75 3.94
N GLY A 20 -5.13 -2.92 3.57
CA GLY A 20 -4.24 -1.80 3.25
C GLY A 20 -4.77 -0.95 2.10
N SER A 21 -5.33 -1.57 1.06
CA SER A 21 -5.89 -0.87 -0.10
C SER A 21 -7.12 -0.04 0.28
N ILE A 22 -8.03 -0.60 1.10
CA ILE A 22 -9.22 0.08 1.59
C ILE A 22 -8.81 1.29 2.45
N TYR A 23 -7.88 1.09 3.38
CA TYR A 23 -7.38 2.15 4.24
C TYR A 23 -6.72 3.27 3.44
N LEU A 24 -5.86 2.94 2.48
CA LEU A 24 -5.17 3.92 1.64
C LEU A 24 -6.16 4.69 0.78
N PHE A 25 -7.19 4.02 0.24
CA PHE A 25 -8.22 4.67 -0.55
C PHE A 25 -9.04 5.68 0.27
N ILE A 26 -9.53 5.28 1.45
CA ILE A 26 -10.29 6.16 2.35
C ILE A 26 -9.44 7.36 2.76
N LYS A 27 -8.20 7.12 3.18
CA LYS A 27 -7.31 8.19 3.64
C LYS A 27 -6.90 9.11 2.50
N GLY A 28 -6.51 8.55 1.36
CA GLY A 28 -6.16 9.29 0.15
C GLY A 28 -7.30 10.20 -0.33
N ARG A 29 -8.55 9.71 -0.30
CA ARG A 29 -9.75 10.51 -0.59
C ARG A 29 -9.92 11.67 0.38
N HIS A 30 -9.72 11.43 1.68
CA HIS A 30 -9.84 12.46 2.71
C HIS A 30 -8.78 13.56 2.53
N VAL A 31 -7.52 13.19 2.34
CA VAL A 31 -6.44 14.16 2.07
C VAL A 31 -6.72 14.92 0.78
N TYR A 32 -7.09 14.23 -0.30
CA TYR A 32 -7.42 14.87 -1.58
C TYR A 32 -8.55 15.89 -1.45
N ALA A 33 -9.58 15.61 -0.65
CA ALA A 33 -10.69 16.54 -0.42
C ALA A 33 -10.23 17.83 0.29
N LEU A 34 -9.30 17.73 1.24
CA LEU A 34 -8.75 18.88 1.97
C LEU A 34 -7.86 19.77 1.11
N VAL A 35 -7.12 19.17 0.17
CA VAL A 35 -6.18 19.89 -0.71
C VAL A 35 -6.66 19.98 -2.16
N LYS A 36 -7.98 19.88 -2.39
CA LYS A 36 -8.56 19.82 -3.73
C LYS A 36 -8.22 21.08 -4.52
N GLY A 37 -7.58 20.92 -5.67
CA GLY A 37 -7.16 22.02 -6.54
C GLY A 37 -5.71 22.47 -6.35
N SER A 38 -5.02 22.04 -5.29
CA SER A 38 -3.60 22.29 -5.11
C SER A 38 -2.71 21.26 -5.82
N LEU A 39 -1.42 21.58 -5.97
CA LEU A 39 -0.40 20.66 -6.48
C LEU A 39 -0.30 19.41 -5.60
N VAL A 40 -0.41 19.57 -4.27
CA VAL A 40 -0.41 18.46 -3.30
C VAL A 40 -1.58 17.51 -3.56
N GLY A 41 -2.78 18.02 -3.85
CA GLY A 41 -3.93 17.17 -4.16
C GLY A 41 -3.72 16.32 -5.41
N LYS A 42 -3.12 16.87 -6.47
CA LYS A 42 -2.77 16.10 -7.68
C LYS A 42 -1.76 15.00 -7.37
N VAL A 43 -0.71 15.31 -6.59
CA VAL A 43 0.32 14.34 -6.18
C VAL A 43 -0.28 13.23 -5.33
N VAL A 44 -1.10 13.56 -4.34
CA VAL A 44 -1.78 12.58 -3.47
C VAL A 44 -2.66 11.64 -4.29
N ARG A 45 -3.42 12.17 -5.26
CA ARG A 45 -4.27 11.34 -6.12
C ARG A 45 -3.44 10.33 -6.91
N ILE A 46 -2.38 10.78 -7.58
CA ILE A 46 -1.49 9.91 -8.35
C ILE A 46 -0.85 8.87 -7.44
N LEU A 47 -0.31 9.29 -6.29
CA LEU A 47 0.32 8.41 -5.30
C LEU A 47 -0.62 7.28 -4.85
N VAL A 48 -1.89 7.59 -4.58
CA VAL A 48 -2.90 6.61 -4.18
C VAL A 48 -3.16 5.59 -5.28
N TYR A 49 -3.33 6.04 -6.52
CA TYR A 49 -3.53 5.13 -7.66
C TYR A 49 -2.30 4.24 -7.90
N THR A 50 -1.10 4.83 -7.91
CA THR A 50 0.14 4.08 -8.10
C THR A 50 0.32 3.02 -7.01
N MET A 51 0.11 3.38 -5.75
CA MET A 51 0.20 2.45 -4.62
C MET A 51 -0.80 1.29 -4.73
N MET A 52 -2.04 1.57 -5.15
CA MET A 52 -3.02 0.50 -5.39
C MET A 52 -2.55 -0.46 -6.48
N VAL A 53 -2.08 0.07 -7.62
CA VAL A 53 -1.59 -0.77 -8.72
C VAL A 53 -0.38 -1.59 -8.28
N GLU A 54 0.57 -0.99 -7.58
CA GLU A 54 1.75 -1.67 -7.04
C GLU A 54 1.36 -2.78 -6.06
N MET A 55 0.42 -2.52 -5.15
CA MET A 55 -0.08 -3.51 -4.18
C MET A 55 -0.64 -4.76 -4.84
N TYR A 56 -1.56 -4.58 -5.79
CA TYR A 56 -2.19 -5.71 -6.48
C TYR A 56 -1.21 -6.42 -7.42
N SER A 57 -0.34 -5.67 -8.11
CA SER A 57 0.71 -6.25 -8.96
C SER A 57 1.67 -7.11 -8.13
N LEU A 58 2.11 -6.60 -6.97
CA LEU A 58 2.98 -7.35 -6.07
C LEU A 58 2.29 -8.63 -5.58
N GLY A 59 1.03 -8.55 -5.14
CA GLY A 59 0.27 -9.70 -4.67
C GLY A 59 0.15 -10.80 -5.73
N ILE A 60 -0.21 -10.44 -6.96
CA ILE A 60 -0.38 -11.38 -8.07
C ILE A 60 0.97 -11.99 -8.48
N VAL A 61 1.99 -11.15 -8.72
CA VAL A 61 3.32 -11.61 -9.16
C VAL A 61 3.98 -12.47 -8.08
N SER A 62 3.88 -12.09 -6.81
CA SER A 62 4.41 -12.88 -5.70
C SER A 62 3.72 -14.23 -5.59
N THR A 63 2.40 -14.27 -5.75
CA THR A 63 1.63 -15.52 -5.77
C THR A 63 2.11 -16.42 -6.90
N GLY A 64 2.16 -15.91 -8.14
CA GLY A 64 2.65 -16.68 -9.29
C GLY A 64 4.08 -17.18 -9.11
N PHE A 65 4.99 -16.32 -8.61
CA PHE A 65 6.39 -16.69 -8.39
C PHE A 65 6.56 -17.78 -7.32
N MET A 66 5.74 -17.77 -6.26
CA MET A 66 5.74 -18.81 -5.24
C MET A 66 5.28 -20.17 -5.78
N TYR A 67 4.34 -20.21 -6.73
CA TYR A 67 3.90 -21.45 -7.38
C TYR A 67 4.89 -21.96 -8.45
N CYS A 68 5.55 -21.06 -9.18
CA CYS A 68 6.42 -21.43 -10.31
C CYS A 68 7.87 -21.76 -9.91
N SER A 69 8.32 -21.37 -8.71
CA SER A 69 9.71 -21.52 -8.29
C SER A 69 9.86 -22.15 -6.91
N PRO A 70 10.72 -23.17 -6.73
CA PRO A 70 10.97 -23.77 -5.42
C PRO A 70 11.61 -22.81 -4.42
N LYS A 71 12.26 -21.74 -4.92
CA LYS A 71 12.85 -20.65 -4.11
C LYS A 71 11.92 -19.44 -3.99
N GLY A 72 10.70 -19.50 -4.51
CA GLY A 72 9.79 -18.37 -4.60
C GLY A 72 9.50 -17.72 -3.25
N VAL A 73 9.28 -18.53 -2.21
CA VAL A 73 9.02 -18.06 -0.84
C VAL A 73 10.21 -17.26 -0.29
N ALA A 74 11.44 -17.74 -0.47
CA ALA A 74 12.65 -17.10 0.05
C ALA A 74 12.92 -15.73 -0.59
N VAL A 75 12.44 -15.51 -1.82
CA VAL A 75 12.57 -14.24 -2.54
C VAL A 75 11.40 -13.31 -2.23
N VAL A 76 10.17 -13.83 -2.14
CA VAL A 76 8.97 -13.01 -1.92
C VAL A 76 8.95 -12.37 -0.54
N ILE A 77 9.38 -13.07 0.50
CA ILE A 77 9.38 -12.55 1.88
C ILE A 77 10.14 -11.21 1.99
N PRO A 78 11.42 -11.09 1.59
CA PRO A 78 12.16 -9.83 1.70
C PRO A 78 11.55 -8.73 0.82
N VAL A 79 11.06 -9.05 -0.38
CA VAL A 79 10.38 -8.07 -1.25
C VAL A 79 9.12 -7.53 -0.57
N PHE A 80 8.32 -8.41 0.04
CA PHE A 80 7.12 -8.02 0.76
C PHE A 80 7.42 -7.17 1.99
N ILE A 81 8.49 -7.49 2.73
CA ILE A 81 8.94 -6.68 3.88
C ILE A 81 9.33 -5.27 3.45
N ILE A 82 10.16 -5.14 2.40
CA ILE A 82 10.59 -3.83 1.88
C ILE A 82 9.38 -3.03 1.41
N TRP A 83 8.50 -3.67 0.64
CA TRP A 83 7.27 -3.04 0.17
C TRP A 83 6.38 -2.59 1.33
N PHE A 84 6.21 -3.40 2.38
CA PHE A 84 5.41 -3.06 3.54
C PHE A 84 5.98 -1.86 4.31
N VAL A 85 7.31 -1.77 4.44
CA VAL A 85 7.96 -0.59 5.02
C VAL A 85 7.66 0.66 4.19
N MET A 86 7.79 0.58 2.86
CA MET A 86 7.46 1.70 1.96
C MET A 86 6.00 2.11 2.10
N PHE A 87 5.08 1.16 2.15
CA PHE A 87 3.66 1.42 2.36
C PHE A 87 3.40 2.19 3.67
N VAL A 88 4.01 1.78 4.79
CA VAL A 88 3.88 2.48 6.07
C VAL A 88 4.43 3.91 6.00
N VAL A 89 5.57 4.11 5.33
CA VAL A 89 6.15 5.44 5.13
C VAL A 89 5.20 6.32 4.29
N THR A 90 4.64 5.78 3.21
CA THR A 90 3.67 6.49 2.36
C THR A 90 2.44 6.92 3.15
N ILE A 91 1.89 6.04 3.99
CA ILE A 91 0.77 6.39 4.87
C ILE A 91 1.16 7.54 5.83
N LYS A 92 2.36 7.52 6.41
CA LYS A 92 2.84 8.60 7.29
C LYS A 92 2.97 9.93 6.53
N VAL A 93 3.49 9.90 5.31
CA VAL A 93 3.59 11.10 4.44
C VAL A 93 2.20 11.64 4.13
N LEU A 94 1.24 10.78 3.78
CA LEU A 94 -0.16 11.18 3.56
C LEU A 94 -0.77 11.81 4.82
N MET A 95 -0.53 11.22 6.00
CA MET A 95 -1.00 11.75 7.28
C MET A 95 -0.40 13.11 7.63
N ASN A 96 0.89 13.32 7.34
CA ASN A 96 1.54 14.60 7.58
C ASN A 96 1.02 15.66 6.62
N ALA A 97 0.88 15.33 5.33
CA ALA A 97 0.28 16.21 4.34
C ALA A 97 -1.17 16.59 4.71
N GLU A 98 -1.94 15.65 5.29
CA GLU A 98 -3.27 15.93 5.82
C GLU A 98 -3.24 16.95 6.97
N ARG A 99 -2.32 16.76 7.93
CA ARG A 99 -2.18 17.65 9.09
C ARG A 99 -1.78 19.06 8.66
N GLU A 100 -0.82 19.18 7.75
CA GLU A 100 -0.40 20.46 7.18
C GLU A 100 -1.55 21.13 6.43
N ALA A 101 -2.30 20.38 5.63
CA ALA A 101 -3.46 20.89 4.92
C ALA A 101 -4.55 21.42 5.88
N ARG A 102 -4.86 20.66 6.95
CA ARG A 102 -5.83 21.08 7.98
C ARG A 102 -5.36 22.34 8.72
N ALA A 103 -4.07 22.42 9.06
CA ALA A 103 -3.50 23.59 9.71
C ALA A 103 -3.61 24.85 8.85
N LEU A 104 -3.40 24.73 7.53
CA LEU A 104 -3.50 25.84 6.58
C LEU A 104 -4.94 26.24 6.25
N THR A 105 -5.89 25.29 6.31
CA THR A 105 -7.31 25.53 5.97
C THR A 105 -8.19 25.85 7.17
N GLY A 106 -7.65 25.85 8.40
CA GLY A 106 -8.39 26.16 9.63
C GLY A 106 -9.46 25.13 10.00
N GLY A 107 -9.44 23.94 9.40
CA GLY A 107 -10.43 22.89 9.63
C GLY A 107 -10.20 22.16 10.94
N LYS A 108 -11.15 22.29 11.88
CA LYS A 108 -11.26 21.44 13.08
C LYS A 108 -11.29 19.95 12.70
#